data_AF-A0A1H9QJ75-F1
#
_entry.id   AF-A0A1H9QJ75-F1
#
_cell.length_a   1.000
_cell.length_b   1.000
_cell.length_c   1.000
_cell.angle_alpha   90.00
_cell.angle_beta   90.00
_cell.angle_gamma   90.00
#
_symmetry.space_group_name_H-M   'P 1'
#
loop_
_entity.id
_entity.type
_entity.pdbx_description
1 polymer ?
#
loop_
_entity_poly.entity_id
_entity_poly.type
_entity_poly.pdbx_seq_one_letter_code
_entity_poly.pdbx_strand_id
1 'polypeptide(L)'
;MSSGYTVDTTSLAIRVGELRALADEVEVAANRLSLSAGDLGPGDIAAAAQEVADQWRDDLGAMRDKIGKIADNVRSAVANYEQVEQGGADRMRLAVERGVAEAQLNALRGGAAVQQARLNDLTGGTP
;
A
#
# COMPACT_ATOMS: atom_id res chain seq x y z
N MET A 1 -20.79 -8.61 11.32
CA MET A 1 -20.01 -7.60 10.57
C MET A 1 -18.61 -7.64 11.14
N SER A 2 -17.63 -8.20 10.42
CA SER A 2 -16.25 -8.27 10.95
C SER A 2 -15.78 -6.84 11.21
N SER A 3 -15.36 -6.56 12.44
CA SER A 3 -14.63 -5.34 12.77
C SER A 3 -13.47 -5.24 11.77
N GLY A 4 -13.58 -4.35 10.80
CA GLY A 4 -12.58 -4.22 9.75
C GLY A 4 -11.24 -3.88 10.38
N TYR A 5 -10.19 -4.63 10.02
CA TYR A 5 -8.84 -4.25 10.39
C TYR A 5 -8.47 -3.00 9.57
N THR A 6 -8.40 -1.85 10.22
CA THR A 6 -7.81 -0.65 9.61
C THR A 6 -6.31 -0.88 9.50
N VAL A 7 -5.81 -0.92 8.27
CA VAL A 7 -4.38 -1.05 8.01
C VAL A 7 -3.77 0.34 7.90
N ASP A 8 -2.79 0.63 8.75
CA ASP A 8 -1.99 1.85 8.68
C ASP A 8 -0.90 1.68 7.61
N THR A 9 -1.23 2.08 6.38
CA THR A 9 -0.32 2.03 5.22
C THR A 9 0.91 2.92 5.40
N THR A 10 0.79 4.01 6.17
CA THR A 10 1.92 4.91 6.45
C THR A 10 2.95 4.22 7.35
N SER A 11 2.49 3.58 8.43
CA SER A 11 3.34 2.78 9.30
C SER A 11 4.03 1.65 8.54
N LEU A 12 3.31 0.95 7.65
CA LEU A 12 3.90 -0.09 6.80
C LEU A 12 4.97 0.45 5.85
N ALA A 13 4.77 1.62 5.24
CA ALA A 13 5.76 2.25 4.38
C ALA A 13 7.06 2.60 5.14
N ILE A 14 6.94 3.07 6.39
CA ILE A 14 8.10 3.30 7.28
C ILE A 14 8.85 1.99 7.52
N ARG A 15 8.15 0.91 7.86
CA ARG A 15 8.76 -0.41 8.08
C ARG A 15 9.48 -0.94 6.84
N VAL A 16 8.96 -0.68 5.64
CA VAL A 16 9.67 -1.02 4.38
C VAL A 16 11.00 -0.28 4.27
N GLY A 17 11.04 1.00 4.64
CA GLY A 17 12.27 1.78 4.69
C GLY A 17 13.28 1.21 5.69
N GLU A 18 12.83 0.88 6.90
CA GLU A 18 13.67 0.26 7.94
C GLU A 18 14.23 -1.10 7.53
N LEU A 19 13.41 -1.95 6.88
CA LEU A 19 13.88 -3.25 6.38
C LEU A 19 14.96 -3.09 5.30
N ARG A 20 14.84 -2.08 4.44
CA ARG A 20 15.86 -1.80 3.42
C ARG A 20 17.16 -1.29 4.05
N ALA A 21 17.08 -0.37 4.99
CA ALA A 21 18.24 0.09 5.74
C ALA A 21 18.94 -1.08 6.45
N LEU A 22 18.17 -1.99 7.07
CA LEU A 22 18.72 -3.20 7.69
C LEU A 22 19.41 -4.12 6.67
N ALA A 23 18.83 -4.30 5.49
CA ALA A 23 19.45 -5.09 4.42
C ALA A 23 20.80 -4.47 3.99
N ASP A 24 20.88 -3.15 3.86
CA ASP A 24 22.11 -2.43 3.54
C ASP A 24 23.16 -2.58 4.66
N GLU A 25 22.75 -2.54 5.93
CA GLU A 25 23.65 -2.78 7.07
C GLU A 25 24.22 -4.20 7.06
N VAL A 26 23.41 -5.21 6.75
CA VAL A 26 23.85 -6.61 6.59
C VAL A 26 24.84 -6.74 5.45
N GLU A 27 24.61 -6.07 4.32
CA GLU A 27 25.55 -6.03 3.20
C GLU A 27 26.89 -5.40 3.59
N VAL A 28 26.86 -4.28 4.31
CA VAL A 28 28.09 -3.65 4.83
C VAL A 28 28.83 -4.58 5.78
N ALA A 29 28.13 -5.32 6.65
CA ALA A 29 28.75 -6.30 7.54
C ALA A 29 29.40 -7.45 6.75
N ALA A 30 28.72 -7.98 5.73
CA ALA A 30 29.26 -9.02 4.86
C ALA A 30 30.52 -8.55 4.10
N ASN A 31 30.51 -7.32 3.60
CA ASN A 31 31.66 -6.72 2.90
C ASN A 31 32.85 -6.43 3.83
N ARG A 32 32.62 -6.25 5.14
CA ARG A 32 33.72 -6.12 6.11
C ARG A 32 34.46 -7.44 6.34
N LEU A 33 33.76 -8.57 6.24
CA LEU A 33 34.38 -9.90 6.36
C LEU A 33 35.38 -10.19 5.24
N SER A 34 35.19 -9.62 4.04
CA SER A 34 36.19 -9.74 2.96
C SER A 34 37.46 -8.91 3.18
N LEU A 35 37.44 -7.94 4.09
CA LEU A 35 38.57 -7.02 4.33
C LEU A 35 39.39 -7.39 5.58
N SER A 36 38.88 -8.27 6.44
CA SER A 36 39.48 -8.59 7.75
C SER A 36 40.33 -9.86 7.79
N ALA A 37 40.57 -10.51 6.65
CA ALA A 37 41.57 -11.59 6.56
C ALA A 37 42.98 -10.95 6.65
N GLY A 38 43.37 -10.54 7.85
CA GLY A 38 44.75 -10.18 8.15
C GLY A 38 45.68 -11.36 7.87
N ASP A 39 46.99 -11.09 7.85
CA ASP A 39 47.99 -12.15 7.72
C ASP A 39 47.89 -13.12 8.92
N LEU A 40 47.16 -14.21 8.75
CA LEU A 40 47.00 -15.28 9.74
C LEU A 40 48.20 -16.25 9.69
N GLY A 41 49.24 -15.91 8.93
CA GLY A 41 50.38 -16.78 8.65
C GLY A 41 50.06 -17.84 7.58
N PRO A 42 51.10 -18.55 7.10
CA PRO A 42 50.93 -19.58 6.10
C PRO A 42 50.28 -20.85 6.69
N GLY A 43 49.49 -21.55 5.87
CA GLY A 43 49.03 -22.92 6.12
C GLY A 43 47.53 -23.08 6.32
N ASP A 44 47.14 -24.22 6.89
CA ASP A 44 45.75 -24.68 6.99
C ASP A 44 44.85 -23.74 7.80
N ILE A 45 45.41 -22.97 8.74
CA ILE A 45 44.65 -22.01 9.56
C ILE A 45 44.11 -20.86 8.72
N ALA A 46 44.91 -20.33 7.79
CA ALA A 46 44.48 -19.27 6.89
C ALA A 46 43.38 -19.78 5.93
N ALA A 47 43.51 -21.01 5.43
CA ALA A 47 42.50 -21.64 4.58
C ALA A 47 41.17 -21.85 5.33
N ALA A 48 41.22 -22.39 6.56
CA ALA A 48 40.03 -22.58 7.38
C ALA A 48 39.35 -21.26 7.75
N ALA A 49 40.13 -20.22 8.07
CA ALA A 49 39.59 -18.90 8.36
C ALA A 49 38.91 -18.27 7.13
N GLN A 50 39.49 -18.46 5.94
CA GLN A 50 38.90 -18.03 4.68
C GLN A 50 37.57 -18.75 4.40
N GLU A 51 37.52 -20.07 4.58
CA GLU A 51 36.29 -20.85 4.39
C GLU A 51 35.16 -20.40 5.32
N VAL A 52 35.47 -20.15 6.60
CA VAL A 52 34.48 -19.61 7.56
C VAL A 52 34.02 -18.21 7.16
N ALA A 53 34.93 -17.35 6.73
CA ALA A 53 34.59 -15.99 6.29
C ALA A 53 33.70 -15.99 5.03
N ASP A 54 33.97 -16.90 4.09
CA ASP A 54 33.17 -17.08 2.88
C ASP A 54 31.77 -17.61 3.23
N GLN A 55 31.67 -18.63 4.08
CA GLN A 55 30.38 -19.17 4.54
C GLN A 55 29.54 -18.10 5.24
N TRP A 56 30.13 -17.30 6.13
CA TRP A 56 29.41 -16.21 6.80
C TRP A 56 28.94 -15.13 5.83
N ARG A 57 29.73 -14.82 4.81
CA ARG A 57 29.34 -13.87 3.77
C ARG A 57 28.13 -14.36 3.00
N ASP A 58 28.11 -15.64 2.64
CA ASP A 58 27.01 -16.27 1.93
C ASP A 58 25.74 -16.29 2.79
N ASP A 59 25.85 -16.63 4.07
CA ASP A 59 24.73 -16.63 5.01
C ASP A 59 24.15 -15.22 5.25
N LEU A 60 25.01 -14.21 5.35
CA LEU A 60 24.60 -12.81 5.44
C LEU A 60 23.95 -12.31 4.15
N GLY A 61 24.48 -12.69 2.99
CA GLY A 61 23.86 -12.42 1.68
C GLY A 61 22.46 -13.01 1.59
N ALA A 62 22.28 -14.27 1.98
CA ALA A 62 20.97 -14.92 2.02
C ALA A 62 20.00 -14.25 3.03
N MET A 63 20.51 -13.71 4.14
CA MET A 63 19.71 -12.94 5.10
C MET A 63 19.23 -11.62 4.51
N ARG A 64 20.13 -10.85 3.87
CA ARG A 64 19.82 -9.61 3.16
C ARG A 64 18.72 -9.85 2.12
N ASP A 65 18.84 -10.89 1.30
CA ASP A 65 17.87 -11.19 0.26
C ASP A 65 16.48 -11.52 0.83
N LYS A 66 16.43 -12.25 1.96
CA LYS A 66 15.17 -12.52 2.67
C LYS A 66 14.54 -11.24 3.20
N ILE A 67 15.33 -10.34 3.78
CA ILE A 67 14.85 -9.04 4.25
C ILE A 67 14.29 -8.21 3.09
N GLY A 68 15.01 -8.16 1.96
CA GLY A 68 14.54 -7.49 0.74
C GLY A 68 13.20 -8.04 0.25
N LYS A 69 13.06 -9.37 0.21
CA LYS A 69 11.80 -10.02 -0.16
C LYS A 69 10.65 -9.67 0.79
N ILE A 70 10.90 -9.59 2.10
CA ILE A 70 9.89 -9.16 3.07
C ILE A 70 9.49 -7.71 2.81
N ALA A 71 10.45 -6.82 2.56
CA ALA A 71 10.18 -5.41 2.26
C ALA A 71 9.32 -5.25 0.99
N ASP A 72 9.60 -6.02 -0.06
CA ASP A 72 8.83 -5.97 -1.32
C ASP A 72 7.41 -6.56 -1.15
N ASN A 73 7.26 -7.61 -0.35
CA ASN A 73 5.94 -8.14 0.01
C ASN A 73 5.11 -7.12 0.78
N VAL A 74 5.69 -6.43 1.77
CA VAL A 74 4.99 -5.39 2.54
C VAL A 74 4.61 -4.22 1.65
N ARG A 75 5.51 -3.76 0.77
CA ARG A 75 5.18 -2.72 -0.23
C ARG A 75 4.01 -3.15 -1.12
N SER A 76 4.03 -4.38 -1.62
CA SER A 76 2.95 -4.90 -2.46
C SER A 76 1.63 -4.93 -1.72
N ALA A 77 1.63 -5.30 -0.44
CA ALA A 77 0.45 -5.24 0.40
C ALA A 77 -0.08 -3.80 0.55
N VAL A 78 0.80 -2.81 0.80
CA VAL A 78 0.42 -1.39 0.87
C VAL A 78 -0.24 -0.92 -0.43
N ALA A 79 0.38 -1.20 -1.58
CA ALA A 79 -0.18 -0.83 -2.88
C ALA A 79 -1.56 -1.47 -3.14
N ASN A 80 -1.75 -2.72 -2.72
CA ASN A 80 -3.05 -3.39 -2.83
C ASN A 80 -4.11 -2.72 -1.93
N TYR A 81 -3.75 -2.34 -0.70
CA TYR A 81 -4.67 -1.62 0.20
C TYR A 81 -5.07 -0.26 -0.37
N GLU A 82 -4.10 0.53 -0.85
CA GLU A 82 -4.36 1.82 -1.48
C GLU A 82 -5.28 1.68 -2.71
N GLN A 83 -5.06 0.66 -3.54
CA GLN A 83 -5.92 0.38 -4.69
C GLN A 83 -7.36 0.06 -4.28
N VAL A 84 -7.54 -0.75 -3.24
CA VAL A 84 -8.88 -1.08 -2.71
C VAL A 84 -9.57 0.15 -2.14
N GLU A 85 -8.83 0.99 -1.40
CA GLU A 85 -9.35 2.23 -0.82
C GLU A 85 -9.78 3.23 -1.91
N GLN A 86 -8.93 3.45 -2.92
CA GLN A 86 -9.24 4.31 -4.07
C GLN A 86 -10.48 3.81 -4.83
N GLY A 87 -10.55 2.51 -5.13
CA GLY A 87 -11.72 1.91 -5.77
C GLY A 87 -12.99 2.00 -4.92
N GLY A 88 -12.86 2.00 -3.59
CA GLY A 88 -13.96 2.27 -2.66
C GLY A 88 -14.43 3.73 -2.74
N ALA A 89 -13.50 4.67 -2.67
CA ALA A 89 -13.77 6.11 -2.74
C ALA A 89 -14.44 6.51 -4.07
N ASP A 90 -13.96 5.98 -5.20
CA ASP A 90 -14.53 6.25 -6.51
C ASP A 90 -15.98 5.75 -6.63
N ARG A 91 -16.26 4.53 -6.14
CA ARG A 91 -17.63 4.00 -6.13
C ARG A 91 -18.55 4.84 -5.24
N MET A 92 -18.08 5.29 -4.08
CA MET A 92 -18.86 6.19 -3.23
C MET A 92 -19.13 7.52 -3.91
N ARG A 93 -18.11 8.13 -4.54
CA ARG A 93 -18.26 9.38 -5.28
C ARG A 93 -19.31 9.25 -6.39
N LEU A 94 -19.22 8.20 -7.21
CA LEU A 94 -20.20 7.93 -8.27
C LEU A 94 -21.62 7.71 -7.72
N ALA A 95 -21.76 6.99 -6.60
CA ALA A 95 -23.05 6.77 -5.96
C ALA A 95 -23.66 8.09 -5.44
N VAL A 96 -22.85 8.96 -4.85
CA VAL A 96 -23.27 10.29 -4.39
C VAL A 96 -23.68 11.17 -5.57
N GLU A 97 -22.86 11.25 -6.62
CA GLU A 97 -23.16 12.01 -7.83
C GLU A 97 -24.49 11.56 -8.47
N ARG A 98 -24.72 10.24 -8.54
CA ARG A 98 -25.98 9.67 -9.02
C ARG A 98 -27.18 10.02 -8.13
N GLY A 99 -27.03 9.90 -6.82
CA GLY A 99 -28.09 10.24 -5.86
C GLY A 99 -28.47 11.71 -5.92
N VAL A 100 -27.49 12.61 -6.07
CA VAL A 100 -27.72 14.05 -6.26
C VAL A 100 -28.47 14.32 -7.56
N ALA A 101 -28.08 13.68 -8.66
CA ALA A 101 -28.76 13.83 -9.95
C ALA A 101 -30.22 13.34 -9.89
N GLU A 102 -30.48 12.20 -9.26
CA GLU A 102 -31.83 11.67 -9.07
C GLU A 102 -32.68 12.59 -8.19
N ALA A 103 -32.12 13.16 -7.12
CA ALA A 103 -32.80 14.13 -6.26
C ALA A 103 -33.17 15.42 -7.02
N GLN A 104 -32.26 15.95 -7.84
CA GLN A 104 -32.52 17.13 -8.67
C GLN A 104 -33.62 16.86 -9.71
N LEU A 105 -33.59 15.71 -10.38
CA LEU A 105 -34.65 15.31 -11.32
C LEU A 105 -36.02 15.20 -10.65
N ASN A 106 -36.06 14.62 -9.44
CA ASN A 106 -37.31 14.50 -8.69
C ASN A 106 -37.84 15.87 -8.25
N ALA A 107 -36.98 16.80 -7.84
CA ALA A 107 -37.37 18.17 -7.52
C ALA A 107 -37.95 18.91 -8.74
N LEU A 108 -37.33 18.77 -9.92
CA LEU A 108 -37.82 19.34 -11.17
C LEU A 108 -39.20 18.76 -11.57
N ARG A 109 -39.38 17.43 -11.46
CA ARG A 109 -40.67 16.78 -11.71
C ARG A 109 -41.75 17.27 -10.75
N GLY A 110 -41.43 17.41 -9.46
CA GLY A 110 -42.36 17.94 -8.45
C GLY A 110 -42.76 19.37 -8.76
N GLY A 111 -41.81 20.24 -9.12
CA GLY A 111 -42.09 21.62 -9.52
C GLY A 111 -42.98 21.71 -10.76
N ALA A 112 -42.69 20.90 -11.79
CA ALA A 112 -43.50 20.84 -13.01
C ALA A 112 -44.94 20.38 -12.73
N ALA A 113 -45.13 19.35 -11.88
CA ALA A 113 -46.45 18.87 -11.49
C ALA A 113 -47.26 19.96 -10.75
N VAL A 114 -46.64 20.72 -9.85
CA VAL A 114 -47.29 21.84 -9.14
C VAL A 114 -47.69 22.95 -10.11
N GLN A 115 -46.83 23.27 -11.08
CA GLN A 115 -47.12 24.31 -12.07
C GLN A 115 -48.24 23.90 -13.02
N GLN A 116 -48.28 22.63 -13.44
CA GLN A 116 -49.34 22.09 -14.27
C GLN A 116 -50.69 22.04 -13.53
N ALA A 117 -50.68 21.69 -12.24
CA ALA A 117 -51.88 21.76 -11.40
C ALA A 117 -52.45 23.20 -11.32
N ARG A 118 -51.58 24.20 -11.10
CA ARG A 118 -52.00 25.61 -11.09
C ARG A 118 -52.60 26.08 -12.42
N LEU A 119 -52.03 25.64 -13.54
CA LEU A 119 -52.55 25.98 -14.88
C LEU A 119 -53.93 25.35 -15.14
N ASN A 120 -54.15 24.12 -14.66
CA ASN A 120 -55.44 23.46 -14.76
C ASN A 120 -56.51 24.14 -13.89
N ASP A 121 -56.17 24.58 -12.67
CA ASP A 121 -57.11 25.32 -11.81
C ASP A 121 -57.53 26.67 -12.44
N LEU A 122 -56.61 27.35 -13.12
CA LEU A 122 -56.88 28.62 -13.81
C LEU A 122 -57.72 28.46 -15.09
N THR A 123 -57.73 27.26 -15.69
CA THR A 123 -58.44 26.98 -16.96
C THR A 123 -59.74 26.19 -16.76
N GLY A 124 -59.88 25.44 -15.65
CA GLY A 124 -61.09 24.69 -15.29
C GLY A 124 -62.15 25.48 -14.53
N GLY A 125 -61.85 26.72 -14.13
CA GLY A 125 -62.80 27.64 -13.50
C GLY A 125 -63.60 28.47 -14.50
N THR A 126 -64.57 27.86 -15.19
CA THR A 126 -65.67 28.59 -15.86
C THR A 126 -67.01 27.90 -15.62
N PRO A 127 -67.90 28.47 -14.79
CA PRO A 127 -69.32 28.52 -15.07
C PRO A 127 -69.66 29.65 -16.07
#